data_AF-A0A2M6Z4G4-F1
#
_entry.id   AF-A0A2M6Z4G4-F1
#
_cell.length_a   1.000
_cell.length_b   1.000
_cell.length_c   1.000
_cell.angle_alpha   90.00
_cell.angle_beta   90.00
_cell.angle_gamma   90.00
#
_symmetry.space_group_name_H-M   'P 1'
#
loop_
_entity.id
_entity.type
_entity.pdbx_description
1 polymer ?
#
loop_
_entity_poly.entity_id
_entity_poly.type
_entity_poly.pdbx_seq_one_letter_code
_entity_poly.pdbx_strand_id
1 'polypeptide(L)'
;MGFAGDVVPQVFDNKTRTYRLRDHGLKIGNKVAFENSITGEIFGTATITEVQKTTVGRIDLKDKKHWKTYNRLEELIAAFKRHYPEKEINTNTSAWIYTYKFDASCPSIVNEYPPKKCSTCGCKKLKQAKDVLDTWFSAALWPFAVFGWPLKKNDLERFYPTDVLSTARDIINLWVARMIFSGMELMEKIPFKVVYIHPTVLTKEGKRMSKSLGTGTDPLELIEKYGADATRFGIAYQIGKNQDIRFTEENIIMGKKFCNKLWNAARFVLMNKPGWIDADFSGFTRIKNLMPADKKILKTLNKTIKAVNKNLENFEFGKAAQTLYHFFWHEFCDIYIEKSKKQLQTTNSKLQTTKILLYVLLTSLKLFHPFIPFITEEIYQNLPIKNKKTCLMIKNWPI
;
A
#
# COMPACT_ATOMS: atom_id res chain seq x y z
N MET A 1 -12.80 14.16 -41.48
CA MET A 1 -13.52 13.57 -42.62
C MET A 1 -14.25 12.34 -42.13
N GLY A 2 -15.59 12.32 -42.22
CA GLY A 2 -16.42 11.23 -41.70
C GLY A 2 -16.58 10.07 -42.68
N PHE A 3 -16.46 8.84 -42.19
CA PHE A 3 -16.73 7.60 -42.92
C PHE A 3 -17.65 6.68 -42.12
N ALA A 4 -18.43 5.84 -42.81
CA ALA A 4 -19.23 4.80 -42.16
C ALA A 4 -18.31 3.73 -41.54
N GLY A 5 -18.74 3.09 -40.45
CA GLY A 5 -17.89 2.19 -39.66
C GLY A 5 -17.34 0.98 -40.44
N ASP A 6 -18.13 0.44 -41.37
CA ASP A 6 -17.78 -0.64 -42.30
C ASP A 6 -16.74 -0.24 -43.35
N VAL A 7 -16.60 1.06 -43.60
CA VAL A 7 -15.63 1.65 -44.53
C VAL A 7 -14.25 1.84 -43.89
N VAL A 8 -14.21 2.02 -42.57
CA VAL A 8 -12.98 2.34 -41.81
C VAL A 8 -11.81 1.42 -42.15
N PRO A 9 -11.93 0.06 -42.12
CA PRO A 9 -10.82 -0.84 -42.42
C PRO A 9 -10.22 -0.68 -43.82
N GLN A 10 -11.00 -0.16 -44.76
CA GLN A 10 -10.62 -0.08 -46.16
C GLN A 10 -9.96 1.26 -46.52
N VAL A 11 -10.16 2.30 -45.69
CA VAL A 11 -9.35 3.54 -45.74
C VAL A 11 -7.88 3.23 -45.45
N PHE A 12 -7.60 2.19 -44.66
CA PHE A 12 -6.23 1.73 -44.36
C PHE A 12 -5.55 0.99 -45.54
N ASP A 13 -6.26 0.66 -46.63
CA ASP A 13 -5.72 -0.06 -47.80
C ASP A 13 -5.16 0.88 -48.89
N ASN A 14 -4.40 1.90 -48.48
CA ASN A 14 -3.79 2.92 -49.36
C ASN A 14 -4.79 3.70 -50.26
N LYS A 15 -6.08 3.72 -49.89
CA LYS A 15 -7.10 4.54 -50.55
C LYS A 15 -7.00 5.97 -50.05
N THR A 16 -6.41 6.82 -50.87
CA THR A 16 -5.98 8.17 -50.52
C THR A 16 -6.86 9.26 -51.10
N ARG A 17 -7.96 8.93 -51.79
CA ARG A 17 -8.88 9.91 -52.40
C ARG A 17 -10.31 9.74 -51.92
N THR A 18 -10.95 10.87 -51.61
CA THR A 18 -12.39 10.96 -51.33
C THR A 18 -13.01 12.10 -52.11
N TYR A 19 -14.28 11.95 -52.51
CA TYR A 19 -15.06 13.02 -53.13
C TYR A 19 -16.18 13.52 -52.22
N ARG A 20 -16.55 14.80 -52.32
CA ARG A 20 -17.62 15.46 -51.55
C ARG A 20 -18.33 16.52 -52.42
N LEU A 21 -19.62 16.76 -52.18
CA LEU A 21 -20.36 17.86 -52.84
C LEU A 21 -20.08 19.25 -52.25
N ARG A 22 -19.56 19.30 -51.02
CA ARG A 22 -19.26 20.53 -50.30
C ARG A 22 -17.75 20.69 -50.15
N ASP A 23 -17.27 21.90 -50.36
CA ASP A 23 -15.91 22.28 -49.97
C ASP A 23 -15.86 22.44 -48.45
N HIS A 24 -14.92 21.78 -47.81
CA HIS A 24 -14.61 21.94 -46.39
C HIS A 24 -13.53 23.01 -46.13
N GLY A 25 -13.10 23.75 -47.15
CA GLY A 25 -12.08 24.79 -47.05
C GLY A 25 -10.67 24.22 -46.79
N LEU A 26 -10.49 22.92 -47.03
CA LEU A 26 -9.22 22.24 -46.80
C LEU A 26 -8.20 22.67 -47.86
N LYS A 27 -6.98 22.97 -47.42
CA LYS A 27 -5.84 23.32 -48.26
C LYS A 27 -4.78 22.24 -48.20
N ILE A 28 -3.93 22.18 -49.23
CA ILE A 28 -2.74 21.32 -49.23
C ILE A 28 -1.92 21.61 -47.96
N GLY A 29 -1.51 20.55 -47.27
CA GLY A 29 -0.79 20.61 -45.99
C GLY A 29 -1.69 20.62 -44.74
N ASN A 30 -3.01 20.81 -44.88
CA ASN A 30 -3.91 20.71 -43.71
C ASN A 30 -3.89 19.30 -43.13
N LYS A 31 -3.77 19.22 -41.81
CA LYS A 31 -3.99 17.99 -41.04
C LYS A 31 -5.48 17.85 -40.74
N VAL A 32 -6.04 16.69 -41.02
CA VAL A 32 -7.45 16.38 -40.79
C VAL A 32 -7.58 15.09 -39.99
N ALA A 33 -8.49 15.07 -39.02
CA ALA A 33 -8.87 13.85 -38.31
C ALA A 33 -9.89 13.05 -39.14
N PHE A 34 -9.82 11.74 -39.05
CA PHE A 34 -10.78 10.80 -39.64
C PHE A 34 -11.64 10.22 -38.52
N GLU A 35 -12.94 10.37 -38.67
CA GLU A 35 -13.92 10.07 -37.64
C GLU A 35 -14.91 9.02 -38.17
N ASN A 36 -15.25 8.06 -37.31
CA ASN A 36 -16.33 7.15 -37.59
C ASN A 36 -17.65 7.91 -37.42
N SER A 37 -18.39 8.10 -38.52
CA SER A 37 -19.64 8.85 -38.55
C SER A 37 -20.78 8.26 -37.69
N ILE A 38 -20.63 7.02 -37.21
CA ILE A 38 -21.60 6.35 -36.32
C ILE A 38 -21.20 6.52 -34.85
N THR A 39 -19.92 6.32 -34.51
CA THR A 39 -19.47 6.31 -33.10
C THR A 39 -18.88 7.64 -32.63
N GLY A 40 -18.49 8.52 -33.54
CA GLY A 40 -17.77 9.77 -33.25
C GLY A 40 -16.28 9.57 -32.92
N GLU A 41 -15.78 8.34 -32.93
CA GLU A 41 -14.39 8.06 -32.58
C GLU A 41 -13.42 8.43 -33.72
N ILE A 42 -12.33 9.11 -33.37
CA ILE A 42 -11.23 9.41 -34.29
C ILE A 42 -10.37 8.16 -34.46
N PHE A 43 -10.23 7.68 -35.69
CA PHE A 43 -9.48 6.45 -35.99
C PHE A 43 -8.17 6.70 -36.76
N GLY A 44 -7.85 7.96 -37.07
CA GLY A 44 -6.58 8.33 -37.68
C GLY A 44 -6.53 9.80 -38.07
N THR A 45 -5.36 10.22 -38.54
CA THR A 45 -5.19 11.57 -39.10
C THR A 45 -4.64 11.46 -40.52
N ALA A 46 -4.80 12.50 -41.33
CA ALA A 46 -4.15 12.56 -42.62
C ALA A 46 -3.71 13.98 -42.94
N THR A 47 -2.75 14.09 -43.84
CA THR A 47 -2.36 15.36 -44.44
C THR A 47 -2.95 15.46 -45.84
N ILE A 48 -3.66 16.54 -46.14
CA ILE A 48 -4.17 16.81 -47.50
C ILE A 48 -2.97 17.08 -48.42
N THR A 49 -2.89 16.33 -49.52
CA THR A 49 -1.81 16.45 -50.51
C THR A 49 -2.30 17.09 -51.80
N GLU A 50 -3.60 17.05 -52.08
CA GLU A 50 -4.19 17.61 -53.30
C GLU A 50 -5.66 17.95 -53.07
N VAL A 51 -6.14 19.02 -53.72
CA VAL A 51 -7.54 19.41 -53.76
C VAL A 51 -7.92 19.71 -55.20
N GLN A 52 -8.92 19.02 -55.73
CA GLN A 52 -9.39 19.20 -57.10
C GLN A 52 -10.89 19.48 -57.10
N LYS A 53 -11.34 20.37 -58.00
CA LYS A 53 -12.76 20.60 -58.26
C LYS A 53 -13.13 19.95 -59.59
N THR A 54 -14.21 19.18 -59.62
CA THR A 54 -14.72 18.48 -60.78
C THR A 54 -16.25 18.51 -60.79
N THR A 55 -16.90 17.78 -61.70
CA THR A 55 -18.33 17.51 -61.67
C THR A 55 -18.60 16.05 -61.32
N VAL A 56 -19.78 15.75 -60.76
CA VAL A 56 -20.17 14.39 -60.34
C VAL A 56 -19.98 13.37 -61.47
N GLY A 57 -20.36 13.72 -62.71
CA GLY A 57 -20.25 12.84 -63.87
C GLY A 57 -18.82 12.56 -64.33
N ARG A 58 -17.82 13.33 -63.86
CA ARG A 58 -16.40 13.15 -64.17
C ARG A 58 -15.63 12.42 -63.08
N ILE A 59 -16.29 11.98 -62.01
CA ILE A 59 -15.65 11.19 -60.96
C ILE A 59 -15.39 9.79 -61.49
N ASP A 60 -14.11 9.41 -61.58
CA ASP A 60 -13.72 8.05 -61.95
C ASP A 60 -13.99 7.08 -60.79
N LEU A 61 -15.13 6.37 -60.86
CA LEU A 61 -15.50 5.33 -59.91
C LEU A 61 -14.59 4.09 -59.96
N LYS A 62 -13.72 3.97 -60.98
CA LYS A 62 -12.76 2.88 -61.12
C LYS A 62 -11.35 3.27 -60.62
N ASP A 63 -11.13 4.51 -60.19
CA ASP A 63 -9.83 4.92 -59.63
C ASP A 63 -9.51 4.07 -58.39
N LYS A 64 -8.44 3.28 -58.48
CA LYS A 64 -7.98 2.41 -57.39
C LYS A 64 -7.52 3.19 -56.16
N LYS A 65 -7.28 4.51 -56.25
CA LYS A 65 -6.97 5.38 -55.11
C LYS A 65 -8.22 5.86 -54.38
N HIS A 66 -9.39 5.82 -55.03
CA HIS A 66 -10.65 6.18 -54.42
C HIS A 66 -11.16 5.06 -53.51
N TRP A 67 -11.86 5.46 -52.46
CA TRP A 67 -12.75 4.57 -51.75
C TRP A 67 -13.92 4.16 -52.66
N LYS A 68 -14.05 2.87 -52.98
CA LYS A 68 -15.10 2.35 -53.86
C LYS A 68 -16.37 2.10 -53.06
N THR A 69 -17.19 3.14 -52.88
CA THR A 69 -18.52 3.00 -52.26
C THR A 69 -19.60 2.58 -53.25
N TYR A 70 -19.47 2.97 -54.51
CA TYR A 70 -20.50 2.82 -55.55
C TYR A 70 -19.90 2.21 -56.81
N ASN A 71 -20.64 1.31 -57.46
CA ASN A 71 -20.24 0.68 -58.71
C ASN A 71 -20.70 1.47 -59.94
N ARG A 72 -21.79 2.23 -59.79
CA ARG A 72 -22.43 2.99 -60.88
C ARG A 72 -22.62 4.45 -60.50
N LEU A 73 -22.70 5.32 -61.50
CA LEU A 73 -22.85 6.76 -61.29
C LEU A 73 -24.21 7.10 -60.66
N GLU A 74 -25.26 6.34 -61.01
CA GLU A 74 -26.60 6.51 -60.47
C GLU A 74 -26.64 6.24 -58.96
N GLU A 75 -25.87 5.26 -58.48
CA GLU A 75 -25.74 4.94 -57.05
C GLU A 75 -25.07 6.09 -56.29
N LEU A 76 -24.02 6.68 -56.88
CA LEU A 76 -23.35 7.86 -56.31
C LEU A 76 -24.30 9.06 -56.24
N ILE A 77 -25.04 9.34 -57.31
CA ILE A 77 -26.01 10.43 -57.36
C ILE A 77 -27.12 10.20 -56.31
N ALA A 78 -27.65 8.98 -56.20
CA ALA A 78 -28.67 8.63 -55.21
C ALA A 78 -28.14 8.78 -53.77
N ALA A 79 -26.90 8.40 -53.51
CA ALA A 79 -26.29 8.60 -52.19
C ALA A 79 -26.10 10.07 -51.84
N PHE A 80 -25.66 10.90 -52.80
CA PHE A 80 -25.58 12.33 -52.57
C PHE A 80 -26.97 12.94 -52.32
N LYS A 81 -28.01 12.51 -53.04
CA LYS A 81 -29.39 12.99 -52.80
C LYS A 81 -29.88 12.65 -51.39
N ARG A 82 -29.54 11.47 -50.86
CA ARG A 82 -29.87 11.11 -49.47
C ARG A 82 -29.25 12.06 -48.44
N HIS A 83 -28.02 12.51 -48.68
CA HIS A 83 -27.32 13.41 -47.76
C HIS A 83 -27.60 14.90 -48.00
N TYR A 84 -28.13 15.25 -49.18
CA TYR A 84 -28.45 16.62 -49.58
C TYR A 84 -29.82 16.64 -50.30
N PRO A 85 -30.93 16.36 -49.59
CA PRO A 85 -32.25 16.21 -50.20
C PRO A 85 -32.74 17.48 -50.90
N GLU A 86 -32.32 18.64 -50.42
CA GLU A 86 -32.68 19.96 -50.94
C GLU A 86 -31.91 20.37 -52.22
N LYS A 87 -30.95 19.56 -52.68
CA LYS A 87 -30.12 19.88 -53.85
C LYS A 87 -30.46 19.00 -55.05
N GLU A 88 -30.69 19.65 -56.19
CA GLU A 88 -30.75 18.94 -57.46
C GLU A 88 -29.35 18.44 -57.85
N ILE A 89 -29.14 17.12 -57.70
CA ILE A 89 -27.86 16.47 -58.00
C ILE A 89 -27.96 15.72 -59.32
N ASN A 90 -27.12 16.14 -60.26
CA ASN A 90 -26.97 15.59 -61.60
C ASN A 90 -25.48 15.48 -61.96
N THR A 91 -25.19 15.07 -63.19
CA THR A 91 -23.81 14.86 -63.66
C THR A 91 -22.96 16.14 -63.73
N ASN A 92 -23.60 17.31 -63.82
CA ASN A 92 -22.94 18.62 -63.87
C ASN A 92 -22.75 19.26 -62.50
N THR A 93 -23.32 18.68 -61.43
CA THR A 93 -23.15 19.18 -60.06
C THR A 93 -21.67 19.20 -59.69
N SER A 94 -21.19 20.32 -59.14
CA SER A 94 -19.81 20.47 -58.68
C SER A 94 -19.49 19.51 -57.53
N ALA A 95 -18.31 18.90 -57.58
CA ALA A 95 -17.77 18.05 -56.53
C ALA A 95 -16.29 18.37 -56.29
N TRP A 96 -15.83 18.06 -55.09
CA TRP A 96 -14.46 18.26 -54.64
C TRP A 96 -13.83 16.90 -54.39
N ILE A 97 -12.63 16.68 -54.92
CA ILE A 97 -11.79 15.51 -54.65
C ILE A 97 -10.66 15.97 -53.74
N TYR A 98 -10.55 15.34 -52.57
CA TYR A 98 -9.44 15.51 -51.65
C TYR A 98 -8.53 14.29 -51.73
N THR A 99 -7.27 14.48 -52.14
CA THR A 99 -6.22 13.48 -51.98
C THR A 99 -5.50 13.73 -50.66
N TYR A 100 -5.26 12.67 -49.89
CA TYR A 100 -4.64 12.75 -48.57
C TYR A 100 -3.65 11.61 -48.34
N LYS A 101 -2.60 11.87 -47.57
CA LYS A 101 -1.71 10.84 -47.04
C LYS A 101 -2.20 10.46 -45.64
N PHE A 102 -2.84 9.30 -45.53
CA PHE A 102 -3.37 8.80 -44.28
C PHE A 102 -2.23 8.33 -43.36
N ASP A 103 -2.21 8.87 -42.15
CA ASP A 103 -1.33 8.49 -41.07
C ASP A 103 -2.15 7.66 -40.06
N ALA A 104 -2.01 6.35 -40.19
CA ALA A 104 -2.64 5.38 -39.31
C ALA A 104 -1.95 5.43 -37.94
N SER A 105 -2.31 6.41 -37.11
CA SER A 105 -1.98 6.38 -35.68
C SER A 105 -2.79 5.23 -35.05
N CYS A 106 -2.27 4.01 -35.16
CA CYS A 106 -2.86 2.86 -34.50
C CYS A 106 -2.68 3.05 -32.99
N PRO A 107 -3.75 2.93 -32.19
CA PRO A 107 -3.63 3.06 -30.75
C PRO A 107 -2.77 1.93 -30.18
N SER A 108 -2.11 2.19 -29.05
CA SER A 108 -1.44 1.15 -28.27
C SER A 108 -2.45 0.08 -27.85
N ILE A 109 -2.09 -1.19 -28.00
CA ILE A 109 -2.95 -2.31 -27.62
C ILE A 109 -2.41 -2.88 -26.30
N VAL A 110 -3.23 -2.88 -25.26
CA VAL A 110 -2.92 -3.52 -23.96
C VAL A 110 -3.71 -4.81 -23.88
N ASN A 111 -3.02 -5.94 -23.75
CA ASN A 111 -3.64 -7.26 -23.63
C ASN A 111 -2.70 -8.21 -22.87
N GLU A 112 -3.26 -9.18 -22.15
CA GLU A 112 -2.50 -10.20 -21.41
C GLU A 112 -1.70 -11.09 -22.38
N TYR A 113 -2.28 -11.40 -23.53
CA TYR A 113 -1.64 -12.19 -24.58
C TYR A 113 -1.37 -11.36 -25.83
N PRO A 114 -0.28 -11.64 -26.58
CA PRO A 114 0.03 -10.94 -27.81
C PRO A 114 -1.15 -10.96 -28.80
N PRO A 115 -1.70 -9.79 -29.18
CA PRO A 115 -2.81 -9.73 -30.12
C PRO A 115 -2.39 -10.23 -31.51
N LYS A 116 -3.28 -10.92 -32.23
CA LYS A 116 -2.99 -11.45 -33.58
C LYS A 116 -3.06 -10.40 -34.69
N LYS A 117 -3.81 -9.31 -34.47
CA LYS A 117 -4.01 -8.20 -35.42
C LYS A 117 -4.39 -6.93 -34.67
N CYS A 118 -4.07 -5.78 -35.26
CA CYS A 118 -4.59 -4.49 -34.81
C CYS A 118 -6.11 -4.45 -35.07
N SER A 119 -6.90 -4.03 -34.08
CA SER A 119 -8.35 -3.84 -34.20
C SER A 119 -8.72 -2.71 -35.16
N THR A 120 -7.83 -1.72 -35.32
CA THR A 120 -8.06 -0.53 -36.15
C THR A 120 -7.69 -0.75 -37.62
N CYS A 121 -6.45 -1.18 -37.92
CA CYS A 121 -5.96 -1.30 -39.30
C CYS A 121 -5.87 -2.75 -39.81
N GLY A 122 -6.18 -3.75 -38.98
CA GLY A 122 -6.08 -5.17 -39.35
C GLY A 122 -4.66 -5.72 -39.51
N CYS A 123 -3.62 -4.88 -39.34
CA CYS A 123 -2.23 -5.28 -39.48
C CYS A 123 -1.85 -6.39 -38.49
N LYS A 124 -1.23 -7.47 -38.99
CA LYS A 124 -0.73 -8.59 -38.20
C LYS A 124 0.72 -8.41 -37.72
N LYS A 125 1.44 -7.44 -38.30
CA LYS A 125 2.83 -7.10 -37.93
C LYS A 125 2.81 -6.11 -36.78
N LEU A 126 2.51 -6.60 -35.58
CA LEU A 126 2.52 -5.81 -34.35
C LEU A 126 3.93 -5.76 -33.77
N LYS A 127 4.28 -4.64 -33.15
CA LYS A 127 5.55 -4.45 -32.45
C LYS A 127 5.26 -4.22 -30.98
N GLN A 128 5.87 -5.04 -30.12
CA GLN A 128 5.73 -4.88 -28.68
C GLN A 128 6.39 -3.56 -28.23
N ALA A 129 5.70 -2.83 -27.35
CA ALA A 129 6.28 -1.67 -26.69
C ALA A 129 7.50 -2.13 -25.88
N LYS A 130 8.59 -1.37 -25.96
CA LYS A 130 9.80 -1.62 -25.17
C LYS A 130 9.74 -0.94 -23.80
N ASP A 131 8.72 -0.11 -23.59
CA ASP A 131 8.51 0.60 -22.34
C ASP A 131 8.15 -0.39 -21.23
N VAL A 132 8.59 -0.06 -20.03
CA VAL A 132 8.25 -0.77 -18.81
C VAL A 132 7.42 0.15 -17.92
N LEU A 133 6.65 -0.45 -17.02
CA LEU A 133 5.90 0.31 -16.04
C LEU A 133 6.82 0.85 -14.95
N ASP A 134 6.50 2.03 -14.46
CA ASP A 134 7.11 2.63 -13.27
C ASP A 134 6.97 1.69 -12.07
N THR A 135 8.02 1.52 -11.26
CA THR A 135 7.96 0.73 -10.02
C THR A 135 6.85 1.22 -9.09
N TRP A 136 6.55 2.52 -9.09
CA TRP A 136 5.44 3.05 -8.30
C TRP A 136 4.05 2.69 -8.85
N PHE A 137 3.94 2.30 -10.12
CA PHE A 137 2.70 1.75 -10.66
C PHE A 137 2.37 0.41 -10.02
N SER A 138 3.32 -0.52 -9.97
CA SER A 138 3.07 -1.83 -9.33
C SER A 138 2.91 -1.69 -7.81
N ALA A 139 3.72 -0.84 -7.16
CA ALA A 139 3.62 -0.60 -5.72
C ALA A 139 2.27 0.03 -5.30
N ALA A 140 1.63 0.80 -6.19
CA ALA A 140 0.31 1.38 -5.95
C ALA A 140 -0.80 0.32 -5.85
N LEU A 141 -0.60 -0.86 -6.45
CA LEU A 141 -1.56 -1.96 -6.42
C LEU A 141 -1.46 -2.83 -5.16
N TRP A 142 -0.44 -2.58 -4.32
CA TRP A 142 -0.14 -3.39 -3.13
C TRP A 142 -1.35 -3.68 -2.22
N PRO A 143 -2.26 -2.72 -1.91
CA PRO A 143 -3.33 -2.95 -0.95
C PRO A 143 -4.33 -4.06 -1.33
N PHE A 144 -4.40 -4.45 -2.60
CA PHE A 144 -5.37 -5.44 -3.08
C PHE A 144 -4.72 -6.54 -3.93
N ALA A 145 -3.65 -6.24 -4.67
CA ALA A 145 -2.96 -7.22 -5.50
C ALA A 145 -2.37 -8.38 -4.68
N VAL A 146 -1.87 -8.10 -3.47
CA VAL A 146 -1.29 -9.13 -2.58
C VAL A 146 -2.32 -10.14 -2.07
N PHE A 147 -3.60 -9.77 -2.09
CA PHE A 147 -4.70 -10.64 -1.69
C PHE A 147 -5.33 -11.38 -2.87
N GLY A 148 -4.62 -11.40 -4.01
CA GLY A 148 -4.96 -12.16 -5.21
C GLY A 148 -5.75 -11.40 -6.26
N TRP A 149 -6.04 -10.10 -6.06
CA TRP A 149 -6.63 -9.30 -7.13
C TRP A 149 -5.70 -9.25 -8.36
N PRO A 150 -6.22 -9.38 -9.60
CA PRO A 150 -7.64 -9.50 -9.96
C PRO A 150 -8.16 -10.96 -10.04
N LEU A 151 -7.31 -11.97 -9.83
CA LEU A 151 -7.55 -13.37 -10.19
C LEU A 151 -8.25 -14.22 -9.12
N LYS A 152 -7.95 -14.02 -7.83
CA LYS A 152 -8.48 -14.78 -6.69
C LYS A 152 -8.80 -13.82 -5.55
N LYS A 153 -9.97 -13.94 -4.91
CA LYS A 153 -10.46 -12.93 -3.94
C LYS A 153 -10.55 -13.41 -2.48
N ASN A 154 -10.11 -14.63 -2.16
CA ASN A 154 -10.39 -15.24 -0.86
C ASN A 154 -9.90 -14.40 0.34
N ASP A 155 -8.72 -13.79 0.21
CA ASP A 155 -8.15 -12.93 1.26
C ASP A 155 -8.57 -11.45 1.10
N LEU A 156 -8.97 -11.05 -0.11
CA LEU A 156 -9.28 -9.66 -0.43
C LEU A 156 -10.49 -9.16 0.35
N GLU A 157 -11.55 -9.96 0.43
CA GLU A 157 -12.77 -9.60 1.19
C GLU A 157 -12.50 -9.45 2.70
N ARG A 158 -11.53 -10.21 3.22
CA ARG A 158 -11.20 -10.22 4.65
C ARG A 158 -10.27 -9.09 5.04
N PHE A 159 -9.29 -8.78 4.21
CA PHE A 159 -8.18 -7.90 4.58
C PHE A 159 -8.19 -6.54 3.87
N TYR A 160 -9.13 -6.29 2.96
CA TYR A 160 -9.31 -4.99 2.30
C TYR A 160 -10.65 -4.34 2.71
N PRO A 161 -10.63 -3.10 3.25
CA PRO A 161 -9.48 -2.21 3.40
C PRO A 161 -8.56 -2.58 4.58
N THR A 162 -7.26 -2.36 4.41
CA THR A 162 -6.24 -2.58 5.45
C THR A 162 -6.50 -1.67 6.65
N ASP A 163 -6.38 -2.17 7.89
CA ASP A 163 -6.66 -1.33 9.06
C ASP A 163 -5.64 -0.19 9.26
N VAL A 164 -4.34 -0.50 9.15
CA VAL A 164 -3.26 0.48 9.37
C VAL A 164 -2.14 0.31 8.34
N LEU A 165 -1.81 1.38 7.63
CA LEU A 165 -0.59 1.49 6.84
C LEU A 165 0.47 2.26 7.64
N SER A 166 1.57 1.59 8.01
CA SER A 166 2.75 2.24 8.60
C SER A 166 3.75 2.60 7.51
N THR A 167 4.16 3.86 7.41
CA THR A 167 5.09 4.30 6.36
C THR A 167 5.88 5.55 6.75
N ALA A 168 6.88 5.88 5.94
CA ALA A 168 7.75 7.03 6.11
C ALA A 168 7.22 8.24 5.33
N ARG A 169 7.58 9.45 5.81
CA ARG A 169 7.12 10.71 5.22
C ARG A 169 7.59 10.92 3.78
N ASP A 170 8.76 10.37 3.43
CA ASP A 170 9.41 10.55 2.13
C ASP A 170 8.67 9.89 0.96
N ILE A 171 7.82 8.90 1.22
CA ILE A 171 7.08 8.15 0.19
C ILE A 171 5.57 8.37 0.22
N ILE A 172 5.06 9.39 0.93
CA ILE A 172 3.62 9.71 0.96
C ILE A 172 3.08 9.97 -0.45
N ASN A 173 3.74 10.82 -1.24
CA ASN A 173 3.27 11.16 -2.58
C ASN A 173 3.54 10.06 -3.61
N LEU A 174 4.63 9.32 -3.45
CA LEU A 174 5.06 8.28 -4.39
C LEU A 174 4.32 6.96 -4.18
N TRP A 175 3.89 6.67 -2.95
CA TRP A 175 3.27 5.40 -2.59
C TRP A 175 1.86 5.56 -2.03
N VAL A 176 1.70 6.30 -0.93
CA VAL A 176 0.41 6.41 -0.22
C VAL A 176 -0.66 7.02 -1.13
N ALA A 177 -0.37 8.16 -1.74
CA ALA A 177 -1.28 8.82 -2.66
C ALA A 177 -1.64 7.96 -3.87
N ARG A 178 -0.67 7.20 -4.40
CA ARG A 178 -0.89 6.31 -5.54
C ARG A 178 -1.73 5.08 -5.17
N MET A 179 -1.52 4.51 -3.98
CA MET A 179 -2.38 3.45 -3.46
C MET A 179 -3.82 3.94 -3.26
N ILE A 180 -4.01 5.18 -2.79
CA ILE A 180 -5.34 5.79 -2.70
C ILE A 180 -5.95 5.93 -4.09
N PHE A 181 -5.23 6.56 -5.03
CA PHE A 181 -5.69 6.70 -6.41
C PHE A 181 -6.09 5.36 -7.04
N SER A 182 -5.21 4.37 -7.00
CA SER A 182 -5.46 3.05 -7.59
C SER A 182 -6.56 2.28 -6.86
N GLY A 183 -6.66 2.40 -5.53
CA GLY A 183 -7.76 1.78 -4.77
C GLY A 183 -9.11 2.42 -5.11
N MET A 184 -9.18 3.74 -5.19
CA MET A 184 -10.40 4.45 -5.54
C MET A 184 -10.83 4.17 -6.99
N GLU A 185 -9.90 4.05 -7.92
CA GLU A 185 -10.17 3.76 -9.34
C GLU A 185 -10.56 2.29 -9.58
N LEU A 186 -9.81 1.34 -9.02
CA LEU A 186 -9.94 -0.07 -9.38
C LEU A 186 -10.83 -0.87 -8.42
N MET A 187 -10.98 -0.39 -7.19
CA MET A 187 -11.71 -1.07 -6.12
C MET A 187 -12.90 -0.25 -5.59
N GLU A 188 -13.04 1.01 -6.02
CA GLU A 188 -14.07 1.97 -5.56
C GLU A 188 -14.13 2.13 -4.04
N LYS A 189 -13.00 1.89 -3.35
CA LYS A 189 -12.89 1.90 -1.90
C LYS A 189 -11.54 2.46 -1.46
N ILE A 190 -11.49 3.00 -0.25
CA ILE A 190 -10.23 3.40 0.37
C ILE A 190 -9.33 2.16 0.57
N PRO A 191 -8.01 2.27 0.38
CA PRO A 191 -7.11 1.13 0.57
C PRO A 191 -6.77 0.81 2.02
N PHE A 192 -6.87 1.82 2.91
CA PHE A 192 -6.55 1.69 4.33
C PHE A 192 -7.36 2.66 5.18
N LYS A 193 -7.66 2.28 6.43
CA LYS A 193 -8.45 3.11 7.37
C LYS A 193 -7.59 4.16 8.08
N VAL A 194 -6.35 3.80 8.45
CA VAL A 194 -5.41 4.68 9.15
C VAL A 194 -4.06 4.65 8.45
N VAL A 195 -3.43 5.83 8.32
CA VAL A 195 -2.03 5.96 7.89
C VAL A 195 -1.19 6.46 9.06
N TYR A 196 -0.30 5.61 9.56
CA TYR A 196 0.67 5.96 10.58
C TYR A 196 1.99 6.38 9.92
N ILE A 197 2.33 7.68 10.02
CA ILE A 197 3.61 8.21 9.55
C ILE A 197 4.61 8.13 10.69
N HIS A 198 5.53 7.16 10.61
CA HIS A 198 6.52 6.96 11.65
C HIS A 198 7.68 7.99 11.53
N PRO A 199 8.37 8.29 12.64
CA PRO A 199 9.60 9.07 12.62
C PRO A 199 10.67 8.47 11.70
N THR A 200 11.50 9.31 11.11
CA THR A 200 12.68 8.91 10.37
C THR A 200 13.84 8.71 11.33
N VAL A 201 14.63 7.65 11.14
CA VAL A 201 15.88 7.47 11.87
C VAL A 201 17.01 8.20 11.12
N LEU A 202 17.65 9.12 11.82
CA LEU A 202 18.73 9.99 11.33
C LEU A 202 20.04 9.64 12.03
N THR A 203 21.17 10.03 11.45
CA THR A 203 22.46 10.00 12.14
C THR A 203 22.46 10.89 13.39
N LYS A 204 23.49 10.77 14.23
CA LYS A 204 23.68 11.61 15.41
C LYS A 204 23.67 13.11 15.08
N GLU A 205 24.21 13.48 13.92
CA GLU A 205 24.27 14.84 13.39
C GLU A 205 22.96 15.28 12.70
N GLY A 206 21.95 14.40 12.64
CA GLY A 206 20.65 14.67 12.03
C GLY A 206 20.60 14.48 10.51
N LYS A 207 21.55 13.75 9.91
CA LYS A 207 21.54 13.46 8.47
C LYS A 207 20.72 12.21 8.17
N ARG A 208 20.19 12.10 6.94
CA ARG A 208 19.48 10.90 6.48
C ARG A 208 20.42 9.69 6.48
N MET A 209 19.96 8.58 7.04
CA MET A 209 20.62 7.28 6.89
C MET A 209 20.26 6.67 5.54
N SER A 210 21.26 6.34 4.71
CA SER A 210 21.05 5.58 3.48
C SER A 210 22.29 4.81 3.08
N LYS A 211 22.09 3.67 2.39
CA LYS A 211 23.19 2.86 1.86
C LYS A 211 24.06 3.65 0.86
N SER A 212 23.43 4.42 -0.03
CA SER A 212 24.14 5.21 -1.05
C SER A 212 25.00 6.33 -0.47
N LEU A 213 24.63 6.89 0.69
CA LEU A 213 25.43 7.91 1.37
C LEU A 213 26.48 7.33 2.33
N GLY A 214 26.49 6.01 2.54
CA GLY A 214 27.37 5.36 3.53
C GLY A 214 27.08 5.78 4.99
N THR A 215 25.94 6.43 5.25
CA THR A 215 25.56 6.95 6.58
C THR A 215 24.66 6.00 7.36
N GLY A 216 24.27 4.88 6.76
CA GLY A 216 23.42 3.88 7.40
C GLY A 216 24.20 2.99 8.37
N THR A 217 23.55 2.58 9.44
CA THR A 217 24.00 1.49 10.31
C THR A 217 23.20 0.24 9.97
N ASP A 218 23.87 -0.91 9.84
CA ASP A 218 23.16 -2.18 9.62
C ASP A 218 22.48 -2.61 10.93
N PRO A 219 21.14 -2.77 10.97
CA PRO A 219 20.46 -3.25 12.17
C PRO A 219 20.92 -4.64 12.61
N LEU A 220 21.42 -5.48 11.70
CA LEU A 220 21.91 -6.83 12.04
C LEU A 220 23.18 -6.76 12.89
N GLU A 221 24.08 -5.82 12.63
CA GLU A 221 25.29 -5.60 13.46
C GLU A 221 24.90 -5.22 14.89
N LEU A 222 23.89 -4.35 15.05
CA LEU A 222 23.36 -3.96 16.36
C LEU A 222 22.70 -5.15 17.09
N ILE A 223 21.95 -5.97 16.36
CA ILE A 223 21.32 -7.18 16.88
C ILE A 223 22.37 -8.19 17.33
N GLU A 224 23.43 -8.40 16.57
CA GLU A 224 24.53 -9.30 16.93
C GLU A 224 25.26 -8.80 18.18
N LYS A 225 25.54 -7.49 18.24
CA LYS A 225 26.29 -6.87 19.35
C LYS A 225 25.51 -6.77 20.66
N TYR A 226 24.21 -6.51 20.61
CA TYR A 226 23.40 -6.19 21.80
C TYR A 226 22.17 -7.08 22.01
N GLY A 227 21.75 -7.84 21.00
CA GLY A 227 20.54 -8.66 21.00
C GLY A 227 19.34 -7.95 20.38
N ALA A 228 18.44 -8.72 19.77
CA ALA A 228 17.27 -8.21 19.07
C ALA A 228 16.34 -7.39 19.97
N ASP A 229 16.11 -7.83 21.20
CA ASP A 229 15.25 -7.13 22.16
C ASP A 229 15.84 -5.79 22.62
N ALA A 230 17.16 -5.74 22.82
CA ALA A 230 17.85 -4.49 23.16
C ALA A 230 17.69 -3.47 22.03
N THR A 231 17.88 -3.91 20.78
CA THR A 231 17.72 -3.07 19.59
C THR A 231 16.27 -2.59 19.43
N ARG A 232 15.30 -3.49 19.50
CA ARG A 232 13.86 -3.15 19.39
C ARG A 232 13.41 -2.18 20.47
N PHE A 233 13.67 -2.50 21.74
CA PHE A 233 13.24 -1.67 22.86
C PHE A 233 13.98 -0.34 22.89
N GLY A 234 15.28 -0.34 22.61
CA GLY A 234 16.11 0.86 22.54
C GLY A 234 15.60 1.85 21.49
N ILE A 235 15.20 1.39 20.30
CA ILE A 235 14.60 2.25 19.26
C ILE A 235 13.19 2.69 19.67
N ALA A 236 12.33 1.75 20.09
CA ALA A 236 10.95 2.04 20.44
C ALA A 236 10.84 3.10 21.55
N TYR A 237 11.69 3.01 22.58
CA TYR A 237 11.74 3.96 23.69
C TYR A 237 12.01 5.40 23.25
N GLN A 238 12.72 5.60 22.13
CA GLN A 238 13.09 6.91 21.60
C GLN A 238 12.03 7.53 20.70
N ILE A 239 10.97 6.79 20.36
CA ILE A 239 9.89 7.29 19.51
C ILE A 239 9.16 8.43 20.26
N GLY A 240 9.43 9.66 19.85
CA GLY A 240 8.64 10.83 20.21
C GLY A 240 7.33 10.90 19.42
N LYS A 241 6.52 11.94 19.64
CA LYS A 241 5.24 12.10 18.93
C LYS A 241 5.40 12.31 17.42
N ASN A 242 6.19 13.32 17.01
CA ASN A 242 6.28 13.76 15.61
C ASN A 242 7.71 14.12 15.16
N GLN A 243 8.70 13.85 16.01
CA GLN A 243 10.10 14.22 15.76
C GLN A 243 10.88 13.00 15.28
N ASP A 244 11.75 13.24 14.30
CA ASP A 244 12.70 12.25 13.82
C ASP A 244 13.68 11.86 14.92
N ILE A 245 14.18 10.63 14.86
CA ILE A 245 15.05 10.05 15.88
C ILE A 245 16.49 10.28 15.46
N ARG A 246 17.26 11.04 16.26
CA ARG A 246 18.72 11.09 16.12
C ARG A 246 19.31 9.85 16.77
N PHE A 247 19.68 8.88 15.95
CA PHE A 247 20.17 7.61 16.42
C PHE A 247 21.57 7.76 17.02
N THR A 248 21.72 7.18 18.21
CA THR A 248 23.01 6.94 18.83
C THR A 248 22.99 5.55 19.46
N GLU A 249 24.13 4.87 19.45
CA GLU A 249 24.25 3.49 19.93
C GLU A 249 23.97 3.38 21.44
N GLU A 250 24.16 4.48 22.20
CA GLU A 250 23.82 4.56 23.62
C GLU A 250 22.35 4.22 23.92
N ASN A 251 21.46 4.48 22.98
CA ASN A 251 20.04 4.14 23.10
C ASN A 251 19.81 2.62 23.12
N ILE A 252 20.62 1.88 22.35
CA ILE A 252 20.57 0.42 22.34
C ILE A 252 21.23 -0.15 23.60
N ILE A 253 22.30 0.48 24.08
CA ILE A 253 22.94 0.13 25.36
C ILE A 253 21.95 0.29 26.52
N MET A 254 21.11 1.33 26.51
CA MET A 254 20.01 1.48 27.47
C MET A 254 19.03 0.30 27.37
N GLY A 255 18.60 -0.06 26.16
CA GLY A 255 17.75 -1.23 25.92
C GLY A 255 18.34 -2.53 26.46
N LYS A 256 19.64 -2.77 26.25
CA LYS A 256 20.37 -3.93 26.80
C LYS A 256 20.39 -3.93 28.32
N LYS A 257 20.70 -2.79 28.95
CA LYS A 257 20.68 -2.65 30.43
C LYS A 257 19.29 -2.95 30.98
N PHE A 258 18.25 -2.50 30.29
CA PHE A 258 16.87 -2.78 30.69
C PHE A 258 16.50 -4.25 30.56
N CYS A 259 16.86 -4.89 29.46
CA CYS A 259 16.67 -6.33 29.27
C CYS A 259 17.33 -7.16 30.38
N ASN A 260 18.55 -6.79 30.79
CA ASN A 260 19.22 -7.41 31.93
C ASN A 260 18.48 -7.18 33.25
N LYS A 261 17.92 -5.98 33.48
CA LYS A 261 17.10 -5.68 34.67
C LYS A 261 15.85 -6.56 34.70
N LEU A 262 15.16 -6.75 33.56
CA LEU A 262 14.02 -7.66 33.41
C LEU A 262 14.39 -9.10 33.77
N TRP A 263 15.50 -9.59 33.23
CA TRP A 263 16.01 -10.94 33.53
C TRP A 263 16.32 -11.14 35.01
N ASN A 264 17.02 -10.18 35.63
CA ASN A 264 17.39 -10.25 37.05
C ASN A 264 16.16 -10.20 37.98
N ALA A 265 15.18 -9.38 37.65
CA ALA A 265 13.91 -9.35 38.39
C ALA A 265 13.19 -10.69 38.28
N ALA A 266 13.12 -11.30 37.09
CA ALA A 266 12.53 -12.62 36.91
C ALA A 266 13.27 -13.71 37.71
N ARG A 267 14.60 -13.70 37.68
CA ARG A 267 15.44 -14.62 38.47
C ARG A 267 15.14 -14.48 39.96
N PHE A 268 15.05 -13.27 40.48
CA PHE A 268 14.68 -13.03 41.88
C PHE A 268 13.32 -13.64 42.23
N VAL A 269 12.29 -13.43 41.40
CA VAL A 269 10.96 -14.01 41.62
C VAL A 269 11.01 -15.54 41.63
N LEU A 270 11.70 -16.16 40.67
CA LEU A 270 11.81 -17.61 40.56
C LEU A 270 12.60 -18.26 41.72
N MET A 271 13.68 -17.63 42.17
CA MET A 271 14.48 -18.10 43.32
C MET A 271 13.67 -18.19 44.61
N ASN A 272 12.60 -17.40 44.73
CA ASN A 272 11.71 -17.40 45.89
C ASN A 272 10.59 -18.46 45.81
N LYS A 273 10.61 -19.35 44.80
CA LYS A 273 9.73 -20.53 44.65
C LYS A 273 8.23 -20.19 44.88
N PRO A 274 7.59 -19.39 44.01
CA PRO A 274 6.18 -18.97 44.15
C PRO A 274 5.14 -20.09 44.23
N GLY A 275 5.53 -21.34 43.95
CA GLY A 275 4.60 -22.43 43.68
C GLY A 275 3.91 -22.25 42.33
N TRP A 276 3.07 -23.21 41.98
CA TRP A 276 2.34 -23.21 40.72
C TRP A 276 1.10 -22.32 40.77
N ILE A 277 0.92 -21.47 39.76
CA ILE A 277 -0.24 -20.59 39.60
C ILE A 277 -1.08 -20.97 38.38
N ASP A 278 -2.38 -20.70 38.43
CA ASP A 278 -3.25 -20.85 37.25
C ASP A 278 -2.99 -19.73 36.23
N ALA A 279 -3.00 -20.08 34.93
CA ALA A 279 -2.64 -19.17 33.85
C ALA A 279 -3.59 -17.97 33.67
N ASP A 280 -4.83 -18.11 34.15
CA ASP A 280 -5.89 -17.10 34.12
C ASP A 280 -5.94 -16.28 35.41
N PHE A 281 -5.10 -16.61 36.40
CA PHE A 281 -5.12 -15.99 37.73
C PHE A 281 -6.49 -16.04 38.42
N SER A 282 -7.35 -17.00 38.10
CA SER A 282 -8.66 -17.18 38.74
C SER A 282 -8.58 -17.29 40.27
N GLY A 283 -7.46 -17.79 40.81
CA GLY A 283 -7.18 -17.83 42.25
C GLY A 283 -6.72 -16.49 42.88
N PHE A 284 -6.45 -15.44 42.09
CA PHE A 284 -5.89 -14.17 42.57
C PHE A 284 -6.89 -13.35 43.39
N THR A 285 -8.19 -13.43 43.07
CA THR A 285 -9.28 -12.80 43.83
C THR A 285 -9.42 -13.34 45.26
N ARG A 286 -8.75 -14.45 45.58
CA ARG A 286 -8.76 -15.11 46.90
C ARG A 286 -7.54 -14.77 47.76
N ILE A 287 -6.65 -13.89 47.31
CA ILE A 287 -5.48 -13.46 48.10
C ILE A 287 -5.94 -12.56 49.25
N LYS A 288 -6.09 -13.15 50.45
CA LYS A 288 -6.37 -12.43 51.70
C LYS A 288 -5.06 -11.93 52.32
N ASN A 289 -5.14 -10.91 53.19
CA ASN A 289 -4.03 -10.36 53.98
C ASN A 289 -2.91 -9.69 53.18
N LEU A 290 -3.27 -8.91 52.15
CA LEU A 290 -2.34 -8.08 51.38
C LEU A 290 -1.67 -7.02 52.26
N MET A 291 -0.34 -6.94 52.20
CA MET A 291 0.42 -5.88 52.83
C MET A 291 0.23 -4.55 52.09
N PRO A 292 0.49 -3.40 52.75
CA PRO A 292 0.37 -2.09 52.10
C PRO A 292 1.18 -1.97 50.79
N ALA A 293 2.38 -2.56 50.75
CA ALA A 293 3.22 -2.59 49.55
C ALA A 293 2.58 -3.39 48.41
N ASP A 294 1.93 -4.51 48.72
CA ASP A 294 1.23 -5.36 47.75
C ASP A 294 0.05 -4.63 47.11
N LYS A 295 -0.77 -3.98 47.95
CA LYS A 295 -1.91 -3.17 47.48
C LYS A 295 -1.44 -2.02 46.58
N LYS A 296 -0.32 -1.38 46.95
CA LYS A 296 0.26 -0.29 46.16
C LYS A 296 0.71 -0.78 44.79
N ILE A 297 1.51 -1.85 44.70
CA ILE A 297 2.04 -2.31 43.40
C ILE A 297 0.92 -2.76 42.47
N LEU A 298 -0.13 -3.41 42.98
CA LEU A 298 -1.28 -3.83 42.17
C LEU A 298 -2.07 -2.64 41.63
N LYS A 299 -2.30 -1.61 42.47
CA LYS A 299 -2.92 -0.36 42.04
C LYS A 299 -2.07 0.35 40.98
N THR A 300 -0.75 0.40 41.17
CA THR A 300 0.17 1.00 40.20
C THR A 300 0.17 0.21 38.88
N LEU A 301 0.24 -1.12 38.92
CA LEU A 301 0.18 -1.98 37.73
C LEU A 301 -1.11 -1.73 36.93
N ASN A 302 -2.27 -1.68 37.60
CA ASN A 302 -3.54 -1.41 36.92
C ASN A 302 -3.58 -0.02 36.27
N LYS A 303 -2.96 1.00 36.89
CA LYS A 303 -2.80 2.32 36.25
C LYS A 303 -1.88 2.26 35.04
N THR A 304 -0.77 1.52 35.14
CA THR A 304 0.17 1.30 34.03
C THR A 304 -0.50 0.61 32.86
N ILE A 305 -1.27 -0.46 33.08
CA ILE A 305 -2.02 -1.18 32.04
C ILE A 305 -2.92 -0.21 31.27
N LYS A 306 -3.75 0.57 31.97
CA LYS A 306 -4.64 1.57 31.35
C LYS A 306 -3.88 2.62 30.54
N ALA A 307 -2.77 3.13 31.08
CA ALA A 307 -1.96 4.13 30.39
C ALA A 307 -1.31 3.56 29.12
N VAL A 308 -0.80 2.33 29.18
CA VAL A 308 -0.19 1.64 28.05
C VAL A 308 -1.23 1.34 26.97
N ASN A 309 -2.40 0.82 27.34
CA ASN A 309 -3.52 0.61 26.43
C ASN A 309 -3.91 1.90 25.70
N LYS A 310 -4.08 2.99 26.45
CA LYS A 310 -4.36 4.30 25.85
C LYS A 310 -3.26 4.75 24.89
N ASN A 311 -1.99 4.60 25.25
CA ASN A 311 -0.89 5.02 24.38
C ASN A 311 -0.83 4.17 23.11
N LEU A 312 -1.04 2.85 23.19
CA LEU A 312 -1.05 1.95 22.04
C LEU A 312 -2.21 2.23 21.08
N GLU A 313 -3.43 2.48 21.57
CA GLU A 313 -4.56 2.85 20.72
C GLU A 313 -4.34 4.19 19.99
N ASN A 314 -3.56 5.09 20.59
CA ASN A 314 -3.20 6.38 19.97
C ASN A 314 -1.90 6.32 19.16
N PHE A 315 -1.35 5.12 18.89
CA PHE A 315 -0.07 4.93 18.19
C PHE A 315 1.13 5.63 18.86
N GLU A 316 1.04 5.94 20.17
CA GLU A 316 2.09 6.56 20.99
C GLU A 316 3.06 5.47 21.52
N PHE A 317 3.65 4.67 20.62
CA PHE A 317 4.45 3.49 20.97
C PHE A 317 5.64 3.79 21.91
N GLY A 318 6.36 4.90 21.69
CA GLY A 318 7.49 5.24 22.57
C GLY A 318 7.05 5.65 23.96
N LYS A 319 5.92 6.35 24.09
CA LYS A 319 5.35 6.66 25.40
C LYS A 319 4.84 5.42 26.12
N ALA A 320 4.30 4.44 25.40
CA ALA A 320 3.97 3.13 25.96
C ALA A 320 5.23 2.44 26.52
N ALA A 321 6.32 2.38 25.74
CA ALA A 321 7.59 1.81 26.17
C ALA A 321 8.19 2.54 27.40
N GLN A 322 8.14 3.88 27.42
CA GLN A 322 8.61 4.71 28.55
C GLN A 322 7.77 4.48 29.81
N THR A 323 6.44 4.40 29.68
CA THR A 323 5.53 4.13 30.79
C THR A 323 5.82 2.76 31.40
N LEU A 324 6.04 1.75 30.56
CA LEU A 324 6.40 0.41 30.99
C LEU A 324 7.78 0.37 31.66
N TYR A 325 8.78 1.02 31.07
CA TYR A 325 10.12 1.15 31.64
C TYR A 325 10.06 1.73 33.06
N HIS A 326 9.39 2.87 33.23
CA HIS A 326 9.30 3.57 34.50
C HIS A 326 8.62 2.69 35.56
N PHE A 327 7.49 2.05 35.21
CA PHE A 327 6.81 1.14 36.11
C PHE A 327 7.72 -0.03 36.53
N PHE A 328 8.31 -0.72 35.56
CA PHE A 328 9.05 -1.95 35.85
C PHE A 328 10.34 -1.66 36.63
N TRP A 329 11.06 -0.59 36.25
CA TRP A 329 12.30 -0.24 36.92
C TRP A 329 12.04 0.36 38.31
N HIS A 330 11.29 1.45 38.38
CA HIS A 330 11.22 2.25 39.60
C HIS A 330 10.13 1.78 40.57
N GLU A 331 8.98 1.33 40.07
CA GLU A 331 7.89 0.89 40.96
C GLU A 331 8.03 -0.60 41.33
N PHE A 332 8.33 -1.46 40.36
CA PHE A 332 8.46 -2.89 40.61
C PHE A 332 9.83 -3.26 41.18
N CYS A 333 10.93 -2.96 40.48
CA CYS A 333 12.25 -3.38 40.96
C CYS A 333 12.76 -2.57 42.14
N ASP A 334 12.84 -1.25 42.03
CA ASP A 334 13.51 -0.43 43.06
C ASP A 334 12.68 -0.31 44.35
N ILE A 335 11.34 -0.37 44.25
CA ILE A 335 10.44 -0.21 45.40
C ILE A 335 9.85 -1.56 45.85
N TYR A 336 9.09 -2.25 44.98
CA TYR A 336 8.31 -3.40 45.43
C TYR A 336 9.17 -4.63 45.73
N ILE A 337 10.13 -4.98 44.86
CA ILE A 337 11.06 -6.09 45.12
C ILE A 337 11.82 -5.86 46.43
N GLU A 338 12.34 -4.65 46.67
CA GLU A 338 13.05 -4.34 47.91
C GLU A 338 12.17 -4.47 49.15
N LYS A 339 10.91 -4.00 49.10
CA LYS A 339 9.95 -4.20 50.19
C LYS A 339 9.57 -5.67 50.39
N SER A 340 9.48 -6.43 49.30
CA SER A 340 9.12 -7.84 49.32
C SER A 340 10.17 -8.70 50.03
N LYS A 341 11.47 -8.33 50.01
CA LYS A 341 12.54 -9.09 50.68
C LYS A 341 12.26 -9.31 52.17
N LYS A 342 11.79 -8.28 52.88
CA LYS A 342 11.39 -8.39 54.31
C LYS A 342 10.14 -9.25 54.49
N GLN A 343 9.17 -9.13 53.58
CA GLN A 343 7.93 -9.91 53.64
C GLN A 343 8.18 -11.40 53.38
N LEU A 344 9.11 -11.73 52.49
CA LEU A 344 9.49 -13.11 52.15
C LEU A 344 10.20 -13.86 53.29
N GLN A 345 10.75 -13.12 54.26
CA GLN A 345 11.31 -13.68 55.49
C GLN A 345 10.24 -14.01 56.55
N THR A 346 9.04 -13.43 56.43
CA THR A 346 7.96 -13.61 57.41
C THR A 346 7.00 -14.71 56.96
N THR A 347 6.87 -15.79 57.74
CA THR A 347 6.08 -16.99 57.38
C THR A 347 4.64 -16.67 56.96
N ASN A 348 3.99 -15.72 57.62
CA ASN A 348 2.57 -15.40 57.38
C ASN A 348 2.30 -14.63 56.07
N SER A 349 3.25 -13.85 55.56
CA SER A 349 3.08 -13.05 54.33
C SER A 349 3.79 -13.64 53.11
N LYS A 350 4.80 -14.49 53.32
CA LYS A 350 5.62 -15.09 52.26
C LYS A 350 4.81 -15.63 51.09
N LEU A 351 3.83 -16.50 51.35
CA LEU A 351 3.05 -17.15 50.29
C LEU A 351 2.31 -16.14 49.40
N GLN A 352 1.73 -15.09 50.00
CA GLN A 352 0.96 -14.09 49.24
C GLN A 352 1.89 -13.16 48.47
N THR A 353 2.97 -12.71 49.08
CA THR A 353 3.97 -11.87 48.41
C THR A 353 4.57 -12.57 47.20
N THR A 354 4.93 -13.87 47.29
CA THR A 354 5.50 -14.56 46.12
C THR A 354 4.50 -14.73 44.98
N LYS A 355 3.21 -14.95 45.28
CA LYS A 355 2.15 -14.98 44.25
C LYS A 355 1.99 -13.62 43.55
N ILE A 356 2.09 -12.52 44.30
CA ILE A 356 1.94 -11.17 43.75
C ILE A 356 3.16 -10.79 42.92
N LEU A 357 4.37 -11.11 43.38
CA LEU A 357 5.60 -10.98 42.59
C LEU A 357 5.46 -11.69 41.24
N LEU A 358 4.98 -12.93 41.24
CA LEU A 358 4.78 -13.70 40.00
C LEU A 358 3.66 -13.11 39.12
N TYR A 359 2.55 -12.65 39.70
CA TYR A 359 1.48 -11.98 38.96
C TYR A 359 1.95 -10.70 38.26
N VAL A 360 2.65 -9.83 39.00
CA VAL A 360 3.16 -8.56 38.48
C VAL A 360 4.20 -8.84 37.40
N LEU A 361 5.09 -9.82 37.61
CA LEU A 361 6.06 -10.23 36.59
C LEU A 361 5.36 -10.72 35.33
N LEU A 362 4.48 -11.72 35.40
CA LEU A 362 3.81 -12.28 34.22
C LEU A 362 3.01 -11.22 33.47
N THR A 363 2.30 -10.34 34.19
CA THR A 363 1.56 -9.25 33.56
C THR A 363 2.49 -8.27 32.86
N SER A 364 3.63 -7.94 33.48
CA SER A 364 4.67 -7.12 32.84
C SER A 364 5.23 -7.78 31.58
N LEU A 365 5.51 -9.09 31.60
CA LEU A 365 6.01 -9.81 30.43
C LEU A 365 5.03 -9.72 29.26
N LYS A 366 3.72 -9.89 29.51
CA LYS A 366 2.68 -9.72 28.48
C LYS A 366 2.72 -8.32 27.86
N LEU A 367 2.83 -7.28 28.69
CA LEU A 367 2.87 -5.89 28.23
C LEU A 367 4.16 -5.57 27.46
N PHE A 368 5.29 -6.14 27.85
CA PHE A 368 6.57 -5.95 27.17
C PHE A 368 6.71 -6.76 25.88
N HIS A 369 5.97 -7.86 25.73
CA HIS A 369 6.16 -8.80 24.62
C HIS A 369 6.16 -8.19 23.21
N PRO A 370 5.30 -7.19 22.86
CA PRO A 370 5.39 -6.52 21.56
C PRO A 370 6.72 -5.79 21.31
N PHE A 371 7.40 -5.36 22.37
CA PHE A 371 8.68 -4.65 22.30
C PHE A 371 9.88 -5.58 22.48
N ILE A 372 9.79 -6.56 23.39
CA ILE A 372 10.87 -7.46 23.85
C ILE A 372 10.39 -8.92 23.69
N PRO A 373 10.16 -9.42 22.46
CA PRO A 373 9.54 -10.73 22.26
C PRO A 373 10.37 -11.91 22.77
N PHE A 374 11.70 -11.89 22.65
CA PHE A 374 12.52 -13.09 22.90
C PHE A 374 12.74 -13.36 24.39
N ILE A 375 13.23 -12.36 25.14
CA ILE A 375 13.49 -12.44 26.57
C ILE A 375 12.19 -12.63 27.35
N THR A 376 11.10 -11.95 26.94
CA THR A 376 9.82 -12.15 27.64
C THR A 376 9.26 -13.55 27.45
N GLU A 377 9.43 -14.13 26.25
CA GLU A 377 9.07 -15.52 25.96
C GLU A 377 9.93 -16.49 26.77
N GLU A 378 11.26 -16.32 26.76
CA GLU A 378 12.17 -17.18 27.52
C GLU A 378 11.86 -17.17 29.02
N ILE A 379 11.66 -15.99 29.61
CA ILE A 379 11.25 -15.88 31.01
C ILE A 379 9.90 -16.58 31.21
N TYR A 380 8.92 -16.36 30.34
CA TYR A 380 7.60 -16.96 30.41
C TYR A 380 7.65 -18.50 30.41
N GLN A 381 8.49 -19.09 29.57
CA GLN A 381 8.69 -20.55 29.49
C GLN A 381 9.25 -21.13 30.78
N ASN A 382 9.97 -20.34 31.57
CA ASN A 382 10.51 -20.75 32.87
C ASN A 382 9.57 -20.49 34.07
N LEU A 383 8.44 -19.78 33.89
CA LEU A 383 7.51 -19.50 35.00
C LEU A 383 6.65 -20.73 35.41
N PRO A 384 6.37 -20.96 36.70
CA PRO A 384 5.58 -22.12 37.16
C PRO A 384 4.06 -21.88 36.98
N ILE A 385 3.59 -21.98 35.73
CA ILE A 385 2.19 -21.73 35.34
C ILE A 385 1.53 -23.06 34.98
N LYS A 386 0.40 -23.38 35.62
CA LYS A 386 -0.47 -24.52 35.29
C LYS A 386 -1.15 -24.27 33.95
N ASN A 387 -1.33 -25.33 33.15
CA ASN A 387 -1.95 -25.24 31.82
C ASN A 387 -1.33 -24.10 30.98
N LYS A 388 0.00 -23.98 31.05
CA LYS A 388 0.77 -22.97 30.31
C LYS A 388 0.46 -23.14 28.81
N LYS A 389 0.17 -22.03 28.12
CA LYS A 389 0.05 -22.10 26.65
C LYS A 389 1.45 -22.30 26.08
N THR A 390 1.54 -22.84 24.86
CA THR A 390 2.81 -23.08 24.19
C THR A 390 3.69 -21.83 24.11
N CYS A 391 3.08 -20.65 23.86
CA CYS A 391 3.82 -19.39 23.75
C CYS A 391 3.13 -18.23 24.50
N LEU A 392 3.91 -17.22 24.91
CA LEU A 392 3.40 -15.96 25.46
C LEU A 392 2.61 -15.17 24.41
N MET A 393 3.05 -15.20 23.15
CA MET A 393 2.43 -14.43 22.04
C MET A 393 0.93 -14.71 21.83
N ILE A 394 0.43 -15.88 22.24
CA ILE A 394 -0.99 -16.27 22.10
C ILE A 394 -1.80 -16.07 23.39
N LYS A 395 -1.24 -15.36 24.38
CA LYS A 395 -1.96 -15.00 25.61
C LYS A 395 -2.81 -13.76 25.41
N ASN A 396 -3.89 -13.69 26.17
CA ASN A 396 -4.75 -12.52 26.18
C ASN A 396 -3.98 -11.31 26.70
N TRP A 397 -4.15 -10.20 25.99
CA TRP A 397 -3.60 -8.91 26.34
C TRP A 397 -4.21 -8.40 27.66
N PRO A 398 -3.42 -7.78 28.57
CA PRO A 398 -3.95 -7.20 29.80
C PRO A 398 -4.82 -5.96 29.54
N ILE A 399 -6.03 -5.92 30.09
CA ILE A 399 -7.01 -4.82 29.93
C ILE A 399 -7.21 -4.05 31.24
#